data_AF-A0A7W5H2F1-F1
#
_entry.id   AF-A0A7W5H2F1-F1
#
_cell.length_a   1.000
_cell.length_b   1.000
_cell.length_c   1.000
_cell.angle_alpha   90.00
_cell.angle_beta   90.00
_cell.angle_gamma   90.00
#
_symmetry.space_group_name_H-M   'P 1'
#
loop_
_entity.id
_entity.type
_entity.pdbx_description
1 polymer ?
#
loop_
_entity_poly.entity_id
_entity_poly.type
_entity_poly.pdbx_seq_one_letter_code
_entity_poly.pdbx_strand_id
1 'polypeptide(L)'
;MKKYIFLRLLMLSFVGIPWWLNAQNYTTIQGRVIDASNHHPVAAASVQVKGTPIGIVTNGDGQFLLKIPDGFQQDSVRFSYVGFIPVSIGIRELVARSPKNIIRLHPAIYNLNDITILSGNAYDLVQSAFANTVKNYGKKPVQMTGFYREFIKKGNRYIAISEAVLNLVKASYSSFASDQAAILKGRGIVDHSQIDTLFMKFQGGITSALTLDVMKNPFIGGTPLNEIGAYYTFTYGMPEMIDNRLNYVVDFDQRPETRGEIMFRGKIYIDAKTEAVTRMEFNMNVENRPEASDLFILKKPHGVRVDVVSAHYEVNYKEERHRWYYNYASMEVKFKCKWPKHWFSSYFTVKGELAITDHSDNITPIPPHDRVKWNEIVSDKVTNFKNDNFWESYNVIEPEKPIDQVIKKIAKQLKREEIRAEKETEKK
;
A
#
# COMPACT_ATOMS: atom_id res chain seq x y z
N MET A 1 -64.34 -12.00 -18.02
CA MET A 1 -63.63 -12.65 -16.90
C MET A 1 -62.49 -13.59 -17.35
N LYS A 2 -61.63 -13.18 -18.30
CA LYS A 2 -60.49 -14.02 -18.79
C LYS A 2 -59.19 -13.23 -19.03
N LYS A 3 -58.99 -12.10 -18.33
CA LYS A 3 -57.76 -11.28 -18.45
C LYS A 3 -56.96 -11.09 -17.16
N TYR A 4 -57.41 -11.64 -16.03
CA TYR A 4 -56.74 -11.49 -14.73
C TYR A 4 -56.08 -12.78 -14.20
N ILE A 5 -56.15 -13.89 -14.94
CA ILE A 5 -55.55 -15.17 -14.52
C ILE A 5 -54.10 -15.32 -15.01
N PHE A 6 -53.71 -14.64 -16.09
CA PHE A 6 -52.35 -14.75 -16.63
C PHE A 6 -51.31 -13.92 -15.87
N LEU A 7 -51.74 -12.91 -15.09
CA LEU A 7 -50.82 -12.05 -14.32
C LEU A 7 -50.47 -12.60 -12.92
N ARG A 8 -51.18 -13.64 -12.45
CA ARG A 8 -50.86 -14.31 -11.17
C ARG A 8 -49.91 -15.50 -11.32
N LEU A 9 -49.61 -15.94 -12.55
CA LEU A 9 -48.67 -17.05 -12.81
C LEU A 9 -47.24 -16.59 -13.11
N LEU A 10 -47.00 -15.29 -13.30
CA LEU A 10 -45.65 -14.72 -13.48
C LEU A 10 -45.02 -14.21 -12.17
N MET A 11 -45.74 -14.28 -11.04
CA MET A 11 -45.27 -13.86 -9.71
C MET A 11 -44.90 -15.03 -8.79
N LEU A 12 -44.74 -16.24 -9.34
CA LEU A 12 -44.43 -17.47 -8.58
C LEU A 12 -43.18 -18.21 -9.06
N SER A 13 -42.39 -17.62 -9.96
CA SER A 13 -41.08 -18.15 -10.40
C SER A 13 -39.87 -17.41 -9.84
N PHE A 14 -40.06 -16.47 -8.89
CA PHE A 14 -38.97 -15.95 -8.05
C PHE A 14 -38.74 -16.90 -6.87
N VAL A 15 -38.61 -18.20 -7.16
CA VAL A 15 -38.15 -19.21 -6.20
C VAL A 15 -36.66 -18.98 -6.04
N GLY A 16 -36.26 -18.74 -4.80
CA GLY A 16 -34.98 -18.19 -4.40
C GLY A 16 -33.79 -18.77 -5.17
N ILE A 17 -33.03 -17.87 -5.78
CA ILE A 17 -31.58 -18.05 -5.87
C ILE A 17 -31.16 -18.18 -4.41
N PRO A 18 -30.70 -19.33 -3.92
CA PRO A 18 -30.20 -19.37 -2.58
C PRO A 18 -28.93 -18.52 -2.60
N TRP A 19 -28.95 -17.42 -1.87
CA TRP A 19 -27.75 -16.66 -1.54
C TRP A 19 -26.94 -17.56 -0.62
N TRP A 20 -26.24 -18.55 -1.19
CA TRP A 20 -25.09 -19.16 -0.53
C TRP A 20 -23.99 -18.10 -0.55
N LEU A 21 -24.18 -17.04 0.23
CA LEU A 21 -23.06 -16.36 0.85
C LEU A 21 -22.44 -17.44 1.73
N ASN A 22 -21.49 -18.19 1.17
CA ASN A 22 -20.53 -18.91 1.98
C ASN A 22 -19.82 -17.82 2.77
N ALA A 23 -20.29 -17.55 3.99
CA ALA A 23 -19.49 -16.89 5.00
C ALA A 23 -18.30 -17.82 5.19
N GLN A 24 -17.20 -17.52 4.50
CA GLN A 24 -16.00 -18.31 4.64
C GLN A 24 -15.55 -18.13 6.08
N ASN A 25 -15.70 -19.20 6.86
CA ASN A 25 -15.24 -19.20 8.24
C ASN A 25 -13.73 -18.93 8.23
N TYR A 26 -13.32 -18.04 9.13
CA TYR A 26 -11.93 -17.64 9.27
C TYR A 26 -11.54 -17.64 10.75
N THR A 27 -10.28 -17.93 10.99
CA THR A 27 -9.65 -17.78 12.30
C THR A 27 -8.86 -16.47 12.32
N THR A 28 -9.05 -15.66 13.37
CA THR A 28 -8.35 -14.38 13.52
C THR A 28 -7.17 -14.50 14.50
N ILE A 29 -6.00 -14.06 14.06
CA ILE A 29 -4.80 -13.90 14.89
C ILE A 29 -4.45 -12.42 14.95
N GLN A 30 -4.25 -11.89 16.15
CA GLN A 30 -3.82 -10.51 16.34
C GLN A 30 -2.67 -10.42 17.33
N GLY A 31 -1.84 -9.38 17.16
CA GLY A 31 -0.66 -9.18 17.97
C GLY A 31 0.17 -7.96 17.58
N ARG A 32 1.40 -7.93 18.08
CA ARG A 32 2.40 -6.89 17.82
C ARG A 32 3.76 -7.51 17.49
N VAL A 33 4.44 -6.97 16.49
CA VAL A 33 5.84 -7.28 16.16
C VAL A 33 6.75 -6.19 16.71
N ILE A 34 7.77 -6.59 17.46
CA ILE A 34 8.77 -5.69 18.06
C ILE A 34 10.18 -6.20 17.80
N ASP A 35 11.13 -5.27 17.76
CA ASP A 35 12.56 -5.57 17.79
C ASP A 35 12.92 -6.10 19.18
N ALA A 36 13.56 -7.28 19.22
CA ALA A 36 13.95 -7.94 20.46
C ALA A 36 15.02 -7.16 21.25
N SER A 37 15.84 -6.34 20.58
CA SER A 37 16.98 -5.64 21.16
C SER A 37 16.62 -4.34 21.88
N ASN A 38 15.69 -3.58 21.31
CA ASN A 38 15.31 -2.24 21.81
C ASN A 38 13.80 -2.10 22.11
N HIS A 39 13.01 -3.14 21.84
CA HIS A 39 11.55 -3.18 22.03
C HIS A 39 10.76 -2.17 21.21
N HIS A 40 11.37 -1.54 20.21
CA HIS A 40 10.68 -0.67 19.27
C HIS A 40 9.76 -1.46 18.34
N PRO A 41 8.64 -0.87 17.88
CA PRO A 41 7.76 -1.52 16.94
C PRO A 41 8.43 -1.73 15.58
N VAL A 42 8.20 -2.87 14.95
CA VAL A 42 8.64 -3.12 13.58
C VAL A 42 7.46 -2.85 12.65
N ALA A 43 7.47 -1.68 12.02
CA ALA A 43 6.47 -1.27 11.04
C ALA A 43 6.71 -1.96 9.69
N ALA A 44 5.63 -2.21 8.93
CA ALA A 44 5.66 -2.88 7.62
C ALA A 44 6.31 -4.28 7.61
N ALA A 45 6.39 -4.96 8.75
CA ALA A 45 6.80 -6.35 8.84
C ALA A 45 5.78 -7.25 8.15
N SER A 46 6.23 -8.21 7.34
CA SER A 46 5.38 -9.19 6.68
C SER A 46 4.88 -10.22 7.69
N VAL A 47 3.58 -10.52 7.63
CA VAL A 47 2.89 -11.53 8.45
C VAL A 47 2.09 -12.43 7.51
N GLN A 48 2.55 -13.65 7.24
CA GLN A 48 1.99 -14.49 6.18
C GLN A 48 1.80 -15.95 6.62
N VAL A 49 0.71 -16.57 6.19
CA VAL A 49 0.55 -18.02 6.28
C VAL A 49 1.54 -18.71 5.34
N LYS A 50 2.46 -19.50 5.91
CA LYS A 50 3.62 -20.04 5.21
C LYS A 50 3.21 -20.84 3.97
N GLY A 51 3.80 -20.53 2.82
CA GLY A 51 3.55 -21.24 1.55
C GLY A 51 2.26 -20.85 0.84
N THR A 52 1.62 -19.77 1.30
CA THR A 52 0.39 -19.23 0.72
C THR A 52 0.51 -17.72 0.51
N PRO A 53 -0.28 -17.14 -0.40
CA PRO A 53 -0.35 -15.70 -0.59
C PRO A 53 -1.07 -14.95 0.54
N ILE A 54 -1.74 -15.66 1.46
CA ILE A 54 -2.57 -15.07 2.51
C ILE A 54 -1.68 -14.40 3.55
N GLY A 55 -1.77 -13.07 3.63
CA GLY A 55 -0.94 -12.32 4.55
C GLY A 55 -1.34 -10.86 4.73
N ILE A 56 -0.56 -10.18 5.55
CA ILE A 56 -0.68 -8.77 5.86
C ILE A 56 0.67 -8.16 6.22
N VAL A 57 0.70 -6.85 6.44
CA VAL A 57 1.84 -6.12 7.00
C VAL A 57 1.46 -5.45 8.32
N THR A 58 2.43 -5.25 9.20
CA THR A 58 2.21 -4.48 10.45
C THR A 58 2.07 -2.99 10.18
N ASN A 59 1.29 -2.30 11.01
CA ASN A 59 1.18 -0.84 10.97
C ASN A 59 2.38 -0.13 11.62
N GLY A 60 2.37 1.21 11.67
CA GLY A 60 3.43 2.01 12.33
C GLY A 60 3.65 1.70 13.82
N ASP A 61 2.63 1.18 14.50
CA ASP A 61 2.71 0.72 15.88
C ASP A 61 3.17 -0.76 15.99
N GLY A 62 3.52 -1.42 14.87
CA GLY A 62 3.91 -2.83 14.80
C GLY A 62 2.75 -3.81 14.99
N GLN A 63 1.50 -3.34 15.00
CA GLN A 63 0.32 -4.17 15.21
C GLN A 63 -0.13 -4.87 13.93
N PHE A 64 -0.70 -6.07 14.06
CA PHE A 64 -1.29 -6.82 12.96
C PHE A 64 -2.58 -7.52 13.39
N LEU A 65 -3.47 -7.72 12.42
CA LEU A 65 -4.63 -8.60 12.50
C LEU A 65 -4.70 -9.41 11.20
N LEU A 66 -4.48 -10.72 11.31
CA LEU A 66 -4.49 -11.66 10.20
C LEU A 66 -5.69 -12.58 10.34
N LYS A 67 -6.56 -12.59 9.33
CA LYS A 67 -7.67 -13.52 9.15
C LYS A 67 -7.22 -14.61 8.20
N ILE A 68 -7.37 -15.85 8.66
CA ILE A 68 -6.93 -17.06 7.98
C ILE A 68 -8.17 -17.89 7.67
N PRO A 69 -8.49 -18.16 6.40
CA PRO A 69 -9.59 -19.05 6.04
C PRO A 69 -9.44 -20.43 6.69
N ASP A 70 -10.56 -21.13 6.87
CA ASP A 70 -10.51 -22.52 7.32
C ASP A 70 -9.71 -23.42 6.34
N GLY A 71 -9.00 -24.40 6.90
CA GLY A 71 -8.14 -25.32 6.15
C GLY A 71 -6.65 -25.17 6.44
N PHE A 72 -6.21 -24.02 6.98
CA PHE A 72 -4.80 -23.74 7.27
C PHE A 72 -4.43 -23.93 8.75
N GLN A 73 -5.32 -24.49 9.59
CA GLN A 73 -5.09 -24.56 11.04
C GLN A 73 -3.85 -25.37 11.47
N GLN A 74 -3.30 -26.21 10.60
CA GLN A 74 -2.06 -26.97 10.86
C GLN A 74 -0.79 -26.23 10.42
N ASP A 75 -0.94 -25.11 9.71
CA ASP A 75 0.19 -24.37 9.17
C ASP A 75 0.80 -23.42 10.22
N SER A 76 1.77 -22.63 9.76
CA SER A 76 2.47 -21.63 10.56
C SER A 76 2.35 -20.25 9.92
N VAL A 77 2.37 -19.22 10.76
CA VAL A 77 2.52 -17.83 10.31
C VAL A 77 4.00 -17.46 10.40
N ARG A 78 4.54 -16.94 9.30
CA ARG A 78 5.90 -16.40 9.19
C ARG A 78 5.86 -14.88 9.38
N PHE A 79 6.73 -14.39 10.25
CA PHE A 79 6.97 -12.98 10.53
C PHE A 79 8.36 -12.62 10.02
N SER A 80 8.48 -11.59 9.19
CA SER A 80 9.76 -11.17 8.62
C SER A 80 9.84 -9.67 8.37
N TYR A 81 11.04 -9.12 8.47
CA TYR A 81 11.37 -7.74 8.12
C TYR A 81 12.85 -7.63 7.73
N VAL A 82 13.21 -6.60 6.97
CA VAL A 82 14.58 -6.31 6.53
C VAL A 82 15.50 -6.14 7.74
N GLY A 83 16.64 -6.82 7.74
CA GLY A 83 17.62 -6.75 8.83
C GLY A 83 17.29 -7.61 10.06
N PHE A 84 16.24 -8.43 10.01
CA PHE A 84 15.82 -9.31 11.11
C PHE A 84 15.81 -10.79 10.73
N ILE A 85 16.01 -11.66 11.72
CA ILE A 85 15.88 -13.11 11.58
C ILE A 85 14.37 -13.44 11.54
N PRO A 86 13.86 -14.09 10.47
CA PRO A 86 12.44 -14.40 10.38
C PRO A 86 12.05 -15.50 11.36
N VAL A 87 10.83 -15.41 11.87
CA VAL A 87 10.28 -16.34 12.87
C VAL A 87 9.01 -16.99 12.31
N SER A 88 8.84 -18.29 12.51
CA SER A 88 7.62 -19.03 12.15
C SER A 88 6.99 -19.65 13.39
N ILE A 89 5.69 -19.41 13.59
CA ILE A 89 4.94 -19.87 14.76
C ILE A 89 3.68 -20.58 14.29
N GLY A 90 3.32 -21.72 14.90
CA GLY A 90 2.13 -22.48 14.53
C GLY A 90 0.83 -21.68 14.71
N ILE A 91 -0.11 -21.81 13.79
CA ILE A 91 -1.40 -21.09 13.86
C ILE A 91 -2.15 -21.43 15.15
N ARG A 92 -2.17 -22.72 15.55
CA ARG A 92 -2.78 -23.17 16.82
C ARG A 92 -2.18 -22.48 18.05
N GLU A 93 -0.87 -22.30 18.06
CA GLU A 93 -0.15 -21.64 19.15
C GLU A 93 -0.51 -20.14 19.23
N LEU A 94 -0.57 -19.47 18.07
CA LEU A 94 -0.95 -18.06 17.98
C LEU A 94 -2.41 -17.82 18.37
N VAL A 95 -3.31 -18.74 18.01
CA VAL A 95 -4.72 -18.70 18.40
C VAL A 95 -4.87 -18.85 19.91
N ALA A 96 -4.16 -19.80 20.52
CA ALA A 96 -4.19 -20.01 21.97
C ALA A 96 -3.68 -18.80 22.77
N ARG A 97 -2.84 -17.95 22.15
CA ARG A 97 -2.28 -16.72 22.74
C ARG A 97 -3.04 -15.44 22.38
N SER A 98 -3.97 -15.50 21.44
CA SER A 98 -4.72 -14.33 20.97
C SER A 98 -5.56 -13.74 22.12
N PRO A 99 -5.68 -12.40 22.25
CA PRO A 99 -5.17 -11.36 21.36
C PRO A 99 -3.77 -10.83 21.68
N LYS A 100 -3.05 -11.43 22.64
CA LYS A 100 -1.84 -10.85 23.26
C LYS A 100 -0.53 -11.39 22.65
N ASN A 101 -0.52 -11.71 21.36
CA ASN A 101 0.71 -12.17 20.71
C ASN A 101 1.75 -11.02 20.65
N ILE A 102 2.91 -11.22 21.27
CA ILE A 102 4.08 -10.36 21.10
C ILE A 102 5.14 -11.17 20.37
N ILE A 103 5.38 -10.82 19.11
CA ILE A 103 6.37 -11.48 18.26
C ILE A 103 7.65 -10.66 18.33
N ARG A 104 8.73 -11.28 18.77
CA ARG A 104 10.05 -10.64 18.88
C ARG A 104 10.89 -11.06 17.69
N LEU A 105 11.28 -10.08 16.87
CA LEU A 105 12.25 -10.30 15.81
C LEU A 105 13.63 -9.91 16.33
N HIS A 106 14.60 -10.80 16.18
CA HIS A 106 15.99 -10.52 16.55
C HIS A 106 16.71 -9.86 15.38
N PRO A 107 17.42 -8.72 15.61
CA PRO A 107 18.30 -8.16 14.61
C PRO A 107 19.27 -9.22 14.12
N ALA A 108 19.44 -9.25 12.82
CA ALA A 108 20.20 -10.30 12.18
C ALA A 108 21.66 -9.85 12.09
N ILE A 109 22.47 -10.33 13.05
CA ILE A 109 23.90 -10.05 13.09
C ILE A 109 24.58 -11.07 12.19
N TYR A 110 24.78 -10.71 10.92
CA TYR A 110 25.53 -11.54 9.98
C TYR A 110 26.95 -10.99 9.85
N ASN A 111 27.94 -11.85 10.12
CA ASN A 111 29.31 -11.57 9.71
C ASN A 111 29.38 -11.77 8.19
N LEU A 112 29.19 -10.70 7.44
CA LEU A 112 29.27 -10.68 5.97
C LEU A 112 30.73 -10.78 5.47
N ASN A 113 31.61 -11.47 6.22
CA ASN A 113 33.02 -11.61 5.90
C ASN A 113 33.28 -12.48 4.66
N ASP A 114 32.28 -13.26 4.23
CA ASP A 114 32.30 -14.04 2.99
C ASP A 114 31.35 -13.44 1.94
N ILE A 115 31.35 -12.11 1.79
CA ILE A 115 30.89 -11.55 0.51
C ILE A 115 31.95 -11.97 -0.50
N THR A 116 31.64 -12.99 -1.31
CA THR A 116 32.31 -13.21 -2.60
C THR A 116 32.48 -11.84 -3.22
N ILE A 117 33.73 -11.38 -3.36
CA ILE A 117 34.08 -10.07 -3.89
C ILE A 117 33.14 -9.79 -5.06
N LEU A 118 32.32 -8.74 -4.93
CA LEU A 118 31.45 -8.25 -6.00
C LEU A 118 32.34 -7.85 -7.16
N SER A 119 32.67 -8.81 -8.02
CA SER A 119 33.53 -8.62 -9.17
C SER A 119 32.70 -8.02 -10.29
N GLY A 120 32.34 -6.74 -10.15
CA GLY A 120 31.51 -6.01 -11.11
C GLY A 120 31.11 -4.63 -10.58
N ASN A 121 30.71 -3.72 -11.46
CA ASN A 121 30.20 -2.41 -11.05
C ASN A 121 28.74 -2.54 -10.59
N ALA A 122 28.33 -1.78 -9.56
CA ALA A 122 26.96 -1.71 -9.08
C ALA A 122 25.96 -1.33 -10.19
N TYR A 123 26.38 -0.53 -11.17
CA TYR A 123 25.58 -0.21 -12.35
C TYR A 123 25.18 -1.46 -13.14
N ASP A 124 26.12 -2.38 -13.38
CA ASP A 124 25.88 -3.59 -14.16
C ASP A 124 24.90 -4.52 -13.44
N LEU A 125 24.99 -4.59 -12.10
CA LEU A 125 24.03 -5.33 -11.28
C LEU A 125 22.61 -4.76 -11.42
N VAL A 126 22.47 -3.43 -11.35
CA VAL A 126 21.16 -2.77 -11.53
C VAL A 126 20.61 -3.05 -12.93
N GLN A 127 21.42 -2.93 -13.97
CA GLN A 127 21.02 -3.26 -15.34
C GLN A 127 20.58 -4.73 -15.47
N SER A 128 21.34 -5.65 -14.89
CA SER A 128 21.01 -7.08 -14.90
C SER A 128 19.70 -7.37 -14.16
N ALA A 129 19.46 -6.74 -13.02
CA ALA A 129 18.23 -6.90 -12.25
C ALA A 129 16.99 -6.48 -13.06
N PHE A 130 17.06 -5.33 -13.74
CA PHE A 130 15.99 -4.89 -14.63
C PHE A 130 15.86 -5.75 -15.89
N ALA A 131 16.97 -6.23 -16.47
CA ALA A 131 16.92 -7.17 -17.61
C ALA A 131 16.25 -8.50 -17.22
N ASN A 132 16.40 -8.93 -15.96
CA ASN A 132 15.80 -10.15 -15.42
C ASN A 132 14.33 -9.99 -14.98
N THR A 133 13.69 -8.85 -15.22
CA THR A 133 12.29 -8.60 -14.82
C THR A 133 11.35 -9.72 -15.24
N VAL A 134 11.34 -10.07 -16.52
CA VAL A 134 10.39 -11.08 -17.04
C VAL A 134 10.65 -12.48 -16.45
N LYS A 135 11.93 -12.79 -16.17
CA LYS A 135 12.35 -14.05 -15.54
C LYS A 135 11.87 -14.12 -14.08
N ASN A 136 12.03 -13.03 -13.33
CA ASN A 136 11.80 -12.99 -11.89
C ASN A 136 10.33 -12.75 -11.52
N TYR A 137 9.60 -11.90 -12.26
CA TYR A 137 8.23 -11.49 -11.93
C TYR A 137 7.15 -12.09 -12.87
N GLY A 138 7.58 -12.77 -13.94
CA GLY A 138 6.74 -13.62 -14.78
C GLY A 138 6.03 -12.93 -15.96
N LYS A 139 5.52 -13.77 -16.86
CA LYS A 139 4.93 -13.40 -18.17
C LYS A 139 3.40 -13.42 -18.22
N LYS A 140 2.74 -13.74 -17.11
CA LYS A 140 1.29 -13.87 -17.03
C LYS A 140 0.72 -12.78 -16.13
N PRO A 141 -0.45 -12.21 -16.47
CA PRO A 141 -1.21 -11.40 -15.54
C PRO A 141 -1.49 -12.16 -14.25
N VAL A 142 -1.67 -11.43 -13.16
CA VAL A 142 -1.97 -11.98 -11.83
C VAL A 142 -3.11 -11.18 -11.23
N GLN A 143 -4.11 -11.87 -10.69
CA GLN A 143 -5.15 -11.23 -9.91
C GLN A 143 -4.68 -11.11 -8.46
N MET A 144 -4.89 -9.95 -7.85
CA MET A 144 -4.49 -9.69 -6.46
C MET A 144 -5.63 -9.05 -5.69
N THR A 145 -5.70 -9.36 -4.40
CA THR A 145 -6.49 -8.56 -3.45
C THR A 145 -5.52 -7.65 -2.71
N GLY A 146 -5.87 -6.37 -2.59
CA GLY A 146 -5.05 -5.39 -1.90
C GLY A 146 -5.86 -4.55 -0.91
N PHE A 147 -5.23 -4.15 0.18
CA PHE A 147 -5.74 -3.12 1.08
C PHE A 147 -5.00 -1.80 0.81
N TYR A 148 -5.76 -0.76 0.47
CA TYR A 148 -5.27 0.58 0.23
C TYR A 148 -5.75 1.52 1.33
N ARG A 149 -4.84 2.35 1.85
CA ARG A 149 -5.16 3.46 2.76
C ARG A 149 -4.47 4.72 2.27
N GLU A 150 -5.18 5.83 2.33
CA GLU A 150 -4.61 7.17 2.17
C GLU A 150 -5.07 8.10 3.27
N PHE A 151 -4.23 9.08 3.58
CA PHE A 151 -4.63 10.20 4.42
C PHE A 151 -3.99 11.50 3.99
N ILE A 152 -4.67 12.59 4.35
CA ILE A 152 -4.17 13.94 4.24
C ILE A 152 -4.11 14.54 5.63
N LYS A 153 -2.97 15.11 5.99
CA LYS A 153 -2.77 15.87 7.24
C LYS A 153 -2.59 17.36 6.95
N LYS A 154 -3.06 18.22 7.85
CA LYS A 154 -2.68 19.63 7.97
C LYS A 154 -1.94 19.82 9.30
N GLY A 155 -0.64 20.07 9.24
CA GLY A 155 0.24 19.89 10.39
C GLY A 155 0.16 18.44 10.91
N ASN A 156 -0.15 18.26 12.19
CA ASN A 156 -0.30 16.92 12.80
C ASN A 156 -1.74 16.38 12.76
N ARG A 157 -2.69 17.12 12.18
CA ARG A 157 -4.12 16.77 12.22
C ARG A 157 -4.54 16.07 10.94
N TYR A 158 -5.25 14.95 11.05
CA TYR A 158 -5.85 14.27 9.90
C TYR A 158 -7.08 15.05 9.42
N ILE A 159 -7.12 15.39 8.13
CA ILE A 159 -8.25 16.10 7.50
C ILE A 159 -9.04 15.19 6.55
N ALA A 160 -8.39 14.17 5.98
CA ALA A 160 -9.04 13.16 5.18
C ALA A 160 -8.36 11.81 5.43
N ILE A 161 -9.15 10.74 5.53
CA ILE A 161 -8.67 9.36 5.57
C ILE A 161 -9.59 8.54 4.67
N SER A 162 -9.03 7.75 3.75
CA SER A 162 -9.77 6.81 2.92
C SER A 162 -9.13 5.43 3.01
N GLU A 163 -9.95 4.40 3.08
CA GLU A 163 -9.52 3.00 3.10
C GLU A 163 -10.35 2.20 2.11
N ALA A 164 -9.72 1.29 1.38
CA ALA A 164 -10.39 0.45 0.40
C ALA A 164 -9.75 -0.94 0.30
N VAL A 165 -10.58 -1.96 0.16
CA VAL A 165 -10.16 -3.26 -0.37
C VAL A 165 -10.35 -3.23 -1.88
N LEU A 166 -9.30 -3.62 -2.59
CA LEU A 166 -9.18 -3.56 -4.03
C LEU A 166 -9.13 -4.96 -4.63
N ASN A 167 -9.83 -5.15 -5.74
CA ASN A 167 -9.51 -6.19 -6.71
C ASN A 167 -8.54 -5.60 -7.73
N LEU A 168 -7.38 -6.24 -7.92
CA LEU A 168 -6.34 -5.79 -8.82
C LEU A 168 -6.10 -6.84 -9.89
N VAL A 169 -5.90 -6.40 -11.13
CA VAL A 169 -5.34 -7.23 -12.20
C VAL A 169 -4.01 -6.62 -12.60
N LYS A 170 -2.92 -7.21 -12.10
CA LYS A 170 -1.57 -6.87 -12.51
C LYS A 170 -1.32 -7.45 -13.87
N ALA A 171 -1.06 -6.59 -14.85
CA ALA A 171 -0.72 -7.03 -16.19
C ALA A 171 0.69 -7.63 -16.21
N SER A 172 0.94 -8.54 -17.17
CA SER A 172 2.24 -9.18 -17.36
C SER A 172 3.40 -8.18 -17.43
N TYR A 173 4.54 -8.53 -16.84
CA TYR A 173 5.78 -7.75 -16.99
C TYR A 173 6.39 -7.86 -18.40
N SER A 174 5.87 -8.75 -19.24
CA SER A 174 6.26 -8.86 -20.65
C SER A 174 5.38 -8.05 -21.59
N SER A 175 4.45 -7.23 -21.08
CA SER A 175 3.56 -6.41 -21.91
C SER A 175 3.48 -4.96 -21.42
N PHE A 176 3.09 -4.07 -22.33
CA PHE A 176 2.83 -2.66 -22.05
C PHE A 176 1.43 -2.39 -21.48
N ALA A 177 0.68 -3.45 -21.13
CA ALA A 177 -0.67 -3.29 -20.61
C ALA A 177 -0.63 -2.68 -19.21
N SER A 178 -1.48 -1.67 -18.97
CA SER A 178 -1.66 -1.05 -17.67
C SER A 178 -2.30 -2.00 -16.67
N ASP A 179 -1.93 -1.85 -15.41
CA ASP A 179 -2.60 -2.54 -14.32
C ASP A 179 -4.02 -1.98 -14.11
N GLN A 180 -4.91 -2.82 -13.61
CA GLN A 180 -6.30 -2.46 -13.36
C GLN A 180 -6.63 -2.62 -11.88
N ALA A 181 -7.50 -1.77 -11.38
CA ALA A 181 -8.02 -1.84 -10.02
C ALA A 181 -9.53 -1.59 -10.02
N ALA A 182 -10.25 -2.23 -9.09
CA ALA A 182 -11.63 -1.93 -8.75
C ALA A 182 -11.76 -1.87 -7.22
N ILE A 183 -12.54 -0.91 -6.72
CA ILE A 183 -12.85 -0.83 -5.29
C ILE A 183 -13.95 -1.83 -4.99
N LEU A 184 -13.63 -2.90 -4.25
CA LEU A 184 -14.63 -3.88 -3.81
C LEU A 184 -15.43 -3.34 -2.63
N LYS A 185 -14.74 -2.70 -1.69
CA LYS A 185 -15.33 -2.15 -0.48
C LYS A 185 -14.46 -1.01 0.02
N GLY A 186 -15.05 0.12 0.39
CA GLY A 186 -14.29 1.26 0.88
C GLY A 186 -15.07 2.12 1.86
N ARG A 187 -14.31 2.73 2.77
CA ARG A 187 -14.80 3.71 3.74
C ARG A 187 -13.86 4.90 3.78
N GLY A 188 -14.38 6.07 4.08
CA GLY A 188 -13.57 7.26 4.18
C GLY A 188 -14.24 8.36 4.98
N ILE A 189 -13.46 9.39 5.21
CA ILE A 189 -13.86 10.51 6.02
C ILE A 189 -13.12 11.76 5.60
N VAL A 190 -13.86 12.86 5.60
CA VAL A 190 -13.33 14.19 5.35
C VAL A 190 -13.85 15.10 6.44
N ASP A 191 -12.95 15.70 7.22
CA ASP A 191 -13.33 16.70 8.23
C ASP A 191 -13.49 18.07 7.56
N HIS A 192 -14.72 18.35 7.12
CA HIS A 192 -15.06 19.62 6.48
C HIS A 192 -15.04 20.83 7.43
N SER A 193 -15.11 20.61 8.74
CA SER A 193 -15.14 21.69 9.74
C SER A 193 -13.79 22.41 9.88
N GLN A 194 -12.72 21.84 9.33
CA GLN A 194 -11.34 22.33 9.47
C GLN A 194 -10.78 22.94 8.18
N ILE A 195 -11.65 23.21 7.20
CA ILE A 195 -11.32 23.81 5.90
C ILE A 195 -11.38 25.35 5.99
N ASP A 196 -10.68 25.95 6.95
CA ASP A 196 -10.75 27.41 7.13
C ASP A 196 -9.96 28.21 6.07
N THR A 197 -9.13 27.58 5.23
CA THR A 197 -8.28 28.33 4.27
C THR A 197 -7.95 27.57 2.99
N LEU A 198 -7.67 26.26 3.06
CA LEU A 198 -7.34 25.45 1.88
C LEU A 198 -7.80 24.02 2.11
N PHE A 199 -8.53 23.47 1.14
CA PHE A 199 -8.84 22.05 1.07
C PHE A 199 -7.92 21.37 0.07
N MET A 200 -7.21 20.35 0.52
CA MET A 200 -6.40 19.52 -0.36
C MET A 200 -7.19 18.26 -0.71
N LYS A 201 -7.28 17.96 -2.00
CA LYS A 201 -7.78 16.68 -2.51
C LYS A 201 -6.62 15.90 -3.10
N PHE A 202 -6.59 14.59 -2.85
CA PHE A 202 -5.62 13.71 -3.46
C PHE A 202 -6.26 12.97 -4.62
N GLN A 203 -5.67 13.12 -5.80
CA GLN A 203 -6.14 12.53 -7.04
C GLN A 203 -5.19 11.42 -7.48
N GLY A 204 -5.75 10.28 -7.88
CA GLY A 204 -4.98 9.18 -8.47
C GLY A 204 -4.16 8.37 -7.46
N GLY A 205 -4.57 8.31 -6.19
CA GLY A 205 -3.81 7.65 -5.14
C GLY A 205 -3.56 6.16 -5.39
N ILE A 206 -4.63 5.40 -5.67
CA ILE A 206 -4.54 3.96 -6.00
C ILE A 206 -3.66 3.73 -7.22
N THR A 207 -3.85 4.53 -8.28
CA THR A 207 -3.04 4.40 -9.50
C THR A 207 -1.59 4.77 -9.25
N SER A 208 -1.30 5.77 -8.43
CA SER A 208 0.07 6.14 -8.05
C SER A 208 0.76 5.00 -7.30
N ALA A 209 0.06 4.33 -6.38
CA ALA A 209 0.60 3.15 -5.69
C ALA A 209 0.95 2.01 -6.66
N LEU A 210 0.12 1.77 -7.68
CA LEU A 210 0.41 0.77 -8.72
C LEU A 210 1.59 1.18 -9.62
N THR A 211 1.72 2.47 -9.93
CA THR A 211 2.85 3.00 -10.73
C THR A 211 4.19 2.84 -10.00
N LEU A 212 4.21 2.80 -8.66
CA LEU A 212 5.42 2.53 -7.88
C LEU A 212 6.00 1.13 -8.05
N ASP A 213 5.36 0.24 -8.80
CA ASP A 213 5.97 -1.00 -9.27
C ASP A 213 7.15 -0.69 -10.22
N VAL A 214 8.32 -0.42 -9.66
CA VAL A 214 9.53 0.00 -10.39
C VAL A 214 10.02 -1.03 -11.39
N MET A 215 9.72 -2.31 -11.17
CA MET A 215 10.05 -3.36 -12.13
C MET A 215 9.19 -3.29 -13.39
N LYS A 216 8.00 -2.69 -13.30
CA LYS A 216 7.15 -2.38 -14.46
C LYS A 216 7.37 -0.97 -14.98
N ASN A 217 7.62 -0.02 -14.09
CA ASN A 217 7.83 1.40 -14.39
C ASN A 217 9.18 1.86 -13.81
N PRO A 218 10.32 1.50 -14.43
CA PRO A 218 11.64 1.89 -13.92
C PRO A 218 11.72 3.40 -13.72
N PHE A 219 12.15 3.81 -12.52
CA PHE A 219 12.23 5.23 -12.13
C PHE A 219 10.93 6.01 -12.41
N ILE A 220 9.77 5.39 -12.13
CA ILE A 220 8.42 5.95 -12.34
C ILE A 220 8.16 6.31 -13.83
N GLY A 221 8.85 5.64 -14.76
CA GLY A 221 8.69 5.83 -16.21
C GLY A 221 9.40 7.08 -16.76
N GLY A 222 10.25 7.73 -15.96
CA GLY A 222 10.96 8.95 -16.36
C GLY A 222 12.30 8.73 -17.06
N THR A 223 12.89 7.54 -16.99
CA THR A 223 14.23 7.29 -17.53
C THR A 223 14.32 5.92 -18.22
N PRO A 224 14.63 5.86 -19.53
CA PRO A 224 14.90 4.60 -20.21
C PRO A 224 16.06 3.84 -19.56
N LEU A 225 15.91 2.53 -19.37
CA LEU A 225 16.90 1.69 -18.68
C LEU A 225 18.30 1.70 -19.32
N ASN A 226 18.38 1.87 -20.64
CA ASN A 226 19.62 1.99 -21.39
C ASN A 226 20.32 3.35 -21.18
N GLU A 227 19.64 4.33 -20.59
CA GLU A 227 20.15 5.69 -20.37
C GLU A 227 20.33 6.01 -18.89
N ILE A 228 19.92 5.14 -17.96
CA ILE A 228 19.98 5.44 -16.50
C ILE A 228 21.39 5.80 -16.03
N GLY A 229 22.44 5.27 -16.67
CA GLY A 229 23.83 5.60 -16.36
C GLY A 229 24.22 7.04 -16.67
N ALA A 230 23.49 7.74 -17.55
CA ALA A 230 23.67 9.15 -17.85
C ALA A 230 23.04 10.07 -16.79
N TYR A 231 22.07 9.56 -16.03
CA TYR A 231 21.33 10.34 -15.02
C TYR A 231 21.74 10.03 -13.59
N TYR A 232 22.24 8.81 -13.34
CA TYR A 232 22.51 8.32 -11.99
C TYR A 232 23.93 7.76 -11.84
N THR A 233 24.44 7.88 -10.63
CA THR A 233 25.58 7.11 -10.13
C THR A 233 25.07 5.94 -9.30
N PHE A 234 25.80 4.83 -9.29
CA PHE A 234 25.44 3.62 -8.55
C PHE A 234 26.65 3.12 -7.78
N THR A 235 26.48 2.84 -6.49
CA THR A 235 27.54 2.38 -5.60
C THR A 235 27.03 1.30 -4.68
N TYR A 236 27.86 0.30 -4.38
CA TYR A 236 27.50 -0.71 -3.39
C TYR A 236 27.47 -0.12 -1.99
N GLY A 237 26.36 -0.33 -1.29
CA GLY A 237 26.25 -0.18 0.15
C GLY A 237 26.61 -1.49 0.87
N MET A 238 26.37 -1.53 2.18
CA MET A 238 26.49 -2.78 2.94
C MET A 238 25.36 -3.74 2.54
N PRO A 239 25.65 -4.99 2.17
CA PRO A 239 24.61 -5.97 1.91
C PRO A 239 23.70 -6.18 3.12
N GLU A 240 22.44 -6.49 2.86
CA GLU A 240 21.45 -6.69 3.91
C GLU A 240 20.71 -8.01 3.72
N MET A 241 20.22 -8.57 4.82
CA MET A 241 19.44 -9.79 4.79
C MET A 241 17.95 -9.44 4.86
N ILE A 242 17.21 -9.85 3.83
CA ILE A 242 15.76 -9.64 3.73
C ILE A 242 15.11 -11.00 3.60
N ASP A 243 14.24 -11.34 4.55
CA ASP A 243 13.54 -12.63 4.61
C ASP A 243 14.49 -13.86 4.52
N ASN A 244 15.63 -13.78 5.22
CA ASN A 244 16.70 -14.79 5.18
C ASN A 244 17.37 -14.97 3.81
N ARG A 245 17.36 -13.91 2.98
CA ARG A 245 18.02 -13.88 1.68
C ARG A 245 19.01 -12.72 1.63
N LEU A 246 20.22 -13.00 1.16
CA LEU A 246 21.25 -11.97 1.00
C LEU A 246 20.84 -11.05 -0.13
N ASN A 247 20.79 -9.76 0.16
CA ASN A 247 20.53 -8.71 -0.81
C ASN A 247 21.77 -7.83 -0.94
N TYR A 248 22.22 -7.63 -2.17
CA TYR A 248 23.10 -6.52 -2.48
C TYR A 248 22.31 -5.21 -2.33
N VAL A 249 22.89 -4.25 -1.64
CA VAL A 249 22.32 -2.91 -1.53
C VAL A 249 23.09 -2.01 -2.49
N VAL A 250 22.37 -1.39 -3.42
CA VAL A 250 22.92 -0.42 -4.36
C VAL A 250 22.33 0.95 -4.03
N ASP A 251 23.18 1.83 -3.54
CA ASP A 251 22.89 3.25 -3.43
C ASP A 251 22.92 3.88 -4.81
N PHE A 252 21.96 4.75 -5.11
CA PHE A 252 21.94 5.55 -6.33
C PHE A 252 21.62 7.01 -6.04
N ASP A 253 22.27 7.90 -6.78
CA ASP A 253 22.04 9.34 -6.68
C ASP A 253 22.15 10.01 -8.04
N GLN A 254 21.43 11.12 -8.19
CA GLN A 254 21.42 11.96 -9.37
C GLN A 254 22.81 12.51 -9.66
N ARG A 255 23.22 12.41 -10.93
CA ARG A 255 24.47 12.99 -11.42
C ARG A 255 24.46 14.52 -11.35
N PRO A 256 25.59 15.16 -11.01
CA PRO A 256 25.68 16.63 -10.99
C PRO A 256 25.28 17.29 -12.32
N GLU A 257 25.55 16.64 -13.45
CA GLU A 257 25.28 17.13 -14.80
C GLU A 257 23.77 17.24 -15.11
N THR A 258 22.94 16.43 -14.45
CA THR A 258 21.49 16.40 -14.69
C THR A 258 20.72 17.23 -13.66
N ARG A 259 21.40 18.03 -12.83
CA ARG A 259 20.77 18.88 -11.80
C ARG A 259 19.73 19.86 -12.34
N GLY A 260 19.68 20.14 -13.64
CA GLY A 260 18.56 20.90 -14.22
C GLY A 260 17.20 20.20 -14.06
N GLU A 261 17.20 18.89 -13.87
CA GLU A 261 16.01 18.05 -13.80
C GLU A 261 15.74 17.59 -12.35
N ILE A 262 14.49 17.26 -12.07
CA ILE A 262 14.07 16.66 -10.79
C ILE A 262 14.13 15.15 -10.96
N MET A 263 15.18 14.55 -10.40
CA MET A 263 15.42 13.11 -10.43
C MET A 263 15.26 12.48 -9.05
N PHE A 264 15.67 11.22 -8.92
CA PHE A 264 15.56 10.46 -7.69
C PHE A 264 16.92 10.19 -7.02
N ARG A 265 16.86 9.81 -5.75
CA ARG A 265 18.00 9.26 -4.99
C ARG A 265 17.50 8.21 -4.02
N GLY A 266 18.28 7.17 -3.73
CA GLY A 266 17.82 6.11 -2.84
C GLY A 266 18.66 4.84 -2.86
N LYS A 267 18.00 3.73 -2.49
CA LYS A 267 18.59 2.39 -2.36
C LYS A 267 17.75 1.36 -3.12
N ILE A 268 18.42 0.46 -3.81
CA ILE A 268 17.84 -0.72 -4.45
C ILE A 268 18.40 -1.95 -3.74
N TYR A 269 17.52 -2.84 -3.31
CA TYR A 269 17.88 -4.11 -2.68
C TYR A 269 17.67 -5.24 -3.70
N ILE A 270 18.74 -5.95 -4.02
CA ILE A 270 18.77 -6.94 -5.11
C ILE A 270 19.16 -8.30 -4.53
N ASP A 271 18.28 -9.29 -4.66
CA ASP A 271 18.52 -10.65 -4.20
C ASP A 271 19.78 -11.24 -4.85
N ALA A 272 20.76 -11.66 -4.05
CA ALA A 272 22.05 -12.13 -4.54
C ALA A 272 21.95 -13.45 -5.34
N LYS A 273 20.88 -14.23 -5.17
CA LYS A 273 20.68 -15.51 -5.86
C LYS A 273 19.94 -15.36 -7.18
N THR A 274 18.90 -14.53 -7.23
CA THR A 274 18.03 -14.39 -8.40
C THR A 274 18.20 -13.07 -9.15
N GLU A 275 18.95 -12.12 -8.61
CA GLU A 275 19.06 -10.73 -9.08
C GLU A 275 17.69 -10.06 -9.22
N ALA A 276 16.75 -10.42 -8.34
CA ALA A 276 15.44 -9.77 -8.30
C ALA A 276 15.51 -8.56 -7.39
N VAL A 277 14.91 -7.44 -7.77
CA VAL A 277 14.70 -6.32 -6.86
C VAL A 277 13.69 -6.74 -5.80
N THR A 278 14.11 -6.78 -4.55
CA THR A 278 13.26 -7.17 -3.42
C THR A 278 12.61 -5.97 -2.77
N ARG A 279 13.30 -4.82 -2.82
CA ARG A 279 12.87 -3.55 -2.26
C ARG A 279 13.54 -2.40 -3.00
N MET A 280 12.85 -1.27 -3.07
CA MET A 280 13.45 0.00 -3.45
C MET A 280 12.88 1.11 -2.56
N GLU A 281 13.78 1.90 -1.98
CA GLU A 281 13.45 3.08 -1.17
C GLU A 281 14.06 4.28 -1.86
N PHE A 282 13.26 5.30 -2.16
CA PHE A 282 13.77 6.44 -2.92
C PHE A 282 12.99 7.71 -2.66
N ASN A 283 13.66 8.82 -2.97
CA ASN A 283 13.18 10.17 -2.76
C ASN A 283 13.27 10.91 -4.08
N MET A 284 12.29 11.76 -4.37
CA MET A 284 12.41 12.73 -5.46
C MET A 284 13.15 13.98 -4.96
N ASN A 285 14.08 14.49 -5.76
CA ASN A 285 14.96 15.61 -5.43
C ASN A 285 14.24 16.97 -5.55
N VAL A 286 13.20 17.16 -4.74
CA VAL A 286 12.30 18.33 -4.77
C VAL A 286 12.77 19.49 -3.88
N GLU A 287 13.79 19.25 -3.04
CA GLU A 287 14.25 20.24 -2.07
C GLU A 287 14.82 21.48 -2.77
N ASN A 288 14.35 22.67 -2.37
CA ASN A 288 14.73 23.96 -2.96
C ASN A 288 14.41 24.06 -4.48
N ARG A 289 13.43 23.29 -4.98
CA ARG A 289 12.96 23.33 -6.37
C ARG A 289 11.54 23.91 -6.47
N PRO A 290 11.37 25.22 -6.74
CA PRO A 290 10.03 25.80 -6.90
C PRO A 290 9.24 25.17 -8.05
N GLU A 291 9.92 24.70 -9.11
CA GLU A 291 9.31 24.01 -10.26
C GLU A 291 8.74 22.63 -9.91
N ALA A 292 9.15 22.03 -8.78
CA ALA A 292 8.63 20.73 -8.35
C ALA A 292 7.13 20.73 -8.15
N SER A 293 6.50 21.89 -7.83
CA SER A 293 5.05 21.95 -7.65
C SER A 293 4.28 21.49 -8.88
N ASP A 294 4.83 21.68 -10.08
CA ASP A 294 4.15 21.38 -11.34
C ASP A 294 4.02 19.86 -11.58
N LEU A 295 4.85 19.05 -10.90
CA LEU A 295 4.78 17.59 -10.93
C LEU A 295 3.65 17.03 -10.08
N PHE A 296 3.18 17.78 -9.06
CA PHE A 296 2.22 17.28 -8.06
C PHE A 296 0.89 18.04 -8.06
N ILE A 297 0.89 19.31 -8.48
CA ILE A 297 -0.26 20.21 -8.30
C ILE A 297 -0.96 20.45 -9.63
N LEU A 298 -2.06 19.73 -9.85
CA LEU A 298 -2.90 19.92 -11.04
C LEU A 298 -3.65 21.26 -11.04
N LYS A 299 -4.14 21.68 -9.87
CA LYS A 299 -4.91 22.92 -9.72
C LYS A 299 -4.74 23.50 -8.32
N LYS A 300 -4.61 24.81 -8.23
CA LYS A 300 -4.56 25.55 -6.95
C LYS A 300 -5.31 26.89 -7.04
N PRO A 301 -5.80 27.44 -5.91
CA PRO A 301 -6.38 28.77 -5.89
C PRO A 301 -5.38 29.84 -6.34
N HIS A 302 -5.90 30.93 -6.90
CA HIS A 302 -5.07 32.04 -7.35
C HIS A 302 -4.26 32.65 -6.19
N GLY A 303 -3.00 32.97 -6.44
CA GLY A 303 -2.09 33.56 -5.45
C GLY A 303 -1.46 32.59 -4.45
N VAL A 304 -2.01 31.38 -4.26
CA VAL A 304 -1.39 30.38 -3.36
C VAL A 304 -0.07 29.90 -3.95
N ARG A 305 1.00 30.01 -3.17
CA ARG A 305 2.29 29.38 -3.46
C ARG A 305 2.36 28.04 -2.76
N VAL A 306 2.77 27.01 -3.50
CA VAL A 306 2.97 25.65 -2.98
C VAL A 306 4.41 25.27 -3.28
N ASP A 307 5.17 24.95 -2.25
CA ASP A 307 6.50 24.36 -2.39
C ASP A 307 6.40 22.88 -1.96
N VAL A 308 7.07 21.97 -2.68
CA VAL A 308 7.17 20.57 -2.28
C VAL A 308 8.37 20.42 -1.35
N VAL A 309 8.11 20.01 -0.12
CA VAL A 309 9.13 19.92 0.94
C VAL A 309 9.88 18.60 0.85
N SER A 310 9.15 17.50 0.62
CA SER A 310 9.73 16.18 0.44
C SER A 310 8.76 15.26 -0.28
N ALA A 311 9.30 14.23 -0.94
CA ALA A 311 8.55 13.19 -1.63
C ALA A 311 9.30 11.87 -1.47
N HIS A 312 8.75 10.98 -0.65
CA HIS A 312 9.34 9.71 -0.24
C HIS A 312 8.52 8.54 -0.78
N TYR A 313 9.19 7.53 -1.30
CA TYR A 313 8.58 6.35 -1.90
C TYR A 313 9.26 5.07 -1.43
N GLU A 314 8.47 4.02 -1.28
CA GLU A 314 8.95 2.68 -0.99
C GLU A 314 8.11 1.68 -1.79
N VAL A 315 8.77 0.67 -2.33
CA VAL A 315 8.12 -0.51 -2.91
C VAL A 315 8.84 -1.77 -2.45
N ASN A 316 8.06 -2.80 -2.12
CA ASN A 316 8.55 -4.12 -1.73
C ASN A 316 7.94 -5.19 -2.62
N TYR A 317 8.76 -6.21 -2.89
CA TYR A 317 8.42 -7.41 -3.62
C TYR A 317 8.60 -8.63 -2.72
N LYS A 318 7.84 -9.67 -3.01
CA LYS A 318 7.87 -10.91 -2.24
C LYS A 318 7.97 -12.12 -3.15
N GLU A 319 8.80 -13.07 -2.78
CA GLU A 319 8.95 -14.32 -3.49
C GLU A 319 7.96 -15.36 -2.97
N GLU A 320 7.24 -16.01 -3.88
CA GLU A 320 6.41 -17.17 -3.62
C GLU A 320 6.55 -18.16 -4.78
N ARG A 321 6.82 -19.45 -4.46
CA ARG A 321 6.92 -20.54 -5.43
C ARG A 321 7.85 -20.23 -6.62
N HIS A 322 9.01 -19.64 -6.33
CA HIS A 322 10.04 -19.22 -7.27
C HIS A 322 9.68 -18.06 -8.20
N ARG A 323 8.66 -17.27 -7.85
CA ARG A 323 8.27 -16.06 -8.58
C ARG A 323 8.14 -14.87 -7.62
N TRP A 324 8.58 -13.70 -8.05
CA TRP A 324 8.45 -12.47 -7.30
C TRP A 324 7.15 -11.73 -7.66
N TYR A 325 6.50 -11.17 -6.66
CA TYR A 325 5.24 -10.46 -6.76
C TYR A 325 5.37 -9.08 -6.12
N TYR A 326 4.79 -8.07 -6.75
CA TYR A 326 4.54 -6.78 -6.12
C TYR A 326 3.74 -7.00 -4.83
N ASN A 327 4.22 -6.49 -3.70
CA ASN A 327 3.68 -6.85 -2.38
C ASN A 327 3.25 -5.64 -1.56
N TYR A 328 4.02 -4.54 -1.61
CA TYR A 328 3.71 -3.34 -0.85
C TYR A 328 4.23 -2.10 -1.56
N ALA A 329 3.50 -0.99 -1.47
CA ALA A 329 4.03 0.32 -1.79
C ALA A 329 3.54 1.38 -0.81
N SER A 330 4.40 2.37 -0.56
CA SER A 330 4.11 3.54 0.27
C SER A 330 4.62 4.80 -0.43
N MET A 331 3.84 5.87 -0.34
CA MET A 331 4.22 7.21 -0.80
C MET A 331 3.86 8.24 0.26
N GLU A 332 4.75 9.19 0.50
CA GLU A 332 4.50 10.35 1.36
C GLU A 332 5.03 11.62 0.68
N VAL A 333 4.16 12.61 0.48
CA VAL A 333 4.53 13.92 -0.07
C VAL A 333 4.15 15.02 0.90
N LYS A 334 5.10 15.91 1.20
CA LYS A 334 4.90 17.05 2.09
C LYS A 334 4.89 18.35 1.29
N PHE A 335 3.87 19.16 1.53
CA PHE A 335 3.69 20.45 0.88
C PHE A 335 3.75 21.58 1.90
N LYS A 336 4.37 22.68 1.52
CA LYS A 336 4.29 23.96 2.22
C LYS A 336 3.45 24.92 1.38
N CYS A 337 2.29 25.30 1.90
CA CYS A 337 1.38 26.23 1.25
C CYS A 337 1.46 27.60 1.92
N LYS A 338 1.70 28.67 1.14
CA LYS A 338 1.73 30.05 1.61
C LYS A 338 0.71 30.89 0.85
N TRP A 339 -0.18 31.55 1.61
CA TRP A 339 -1.12 32.51 1.06
C TRP A 339 -0.50 33.90 0.97
N PRO A 340 -0.85 34.70 -0.06
CA PRO A 340 -0.59 36.13 -0.05
C PRO A 340 -1.22 36.75 1.20
N LYS A 341 -0.50 37.66 1.87
CA LYS A 341 -0.99 38.41 3.05
C LYS A 341 -1.21 37.60 4.35
N HIS A 342 -0.93 36.30 4.38
CA HIS A 342 -0.86 35.53 5.64
C HIS A 342 0.59 35.38 6.12
N TRP A 343 0.82 35.57 7.42
CA TRP A 343 2.16 35.48 8.02
C TRP A 343 2.65 34.04 8.20
N PHE A 344 1.75 33.07 8.30
CA PHE A 344 2.09 31.66 8.57
C PHE A 344 1.85 30.77 7.36
N SER A 345 2.78 29.84 7.13
CA SER A 345 2.62 28.78 6.13
C SER A 345 1.81 27.62 6.71
N SER A 346 0.99 26.98 5.88
CA SER A 346 0.32 25.72 6.22
C SER A 346 1.10 24.55 5.63
N TYR A 347 1.32 23.51 6.43
CA TYR A 347 1.96 22.28 5.97
C TYR A 347 0.92 21.20 5.77
N PHE A 348 0.99 20.54 4.61
CA PHE A 348 0.15 19.40 4.29
C PHE A 348 1.00 18.16 4.06
N THR A 349 0.51 16.99 4.48
CA THR A 349 1.15 15.70 4.19
C THR A 349 0.12 14.80 3.56
N VAL A 350 0.41 14.28 2.38
CA VAL A 350 -0.38 13.25 1.71
C VAL A 350 0.40 11.95 1.84
N LYS A 351 -0.21 10.91 2.41
CA LYS A 351 0.38 9.57 2.45
C LYS A 351 -0.59 8.56 1.85
N GLY A 352 -0.08 7.64 1.03
CA GLY A 352 -0.82 6.49 0.53
C GLY A 352 -0.01 5.21 0.76
N GLU A 353 -0.70 4.13 1.09
CA GLU A 353 -0.13 2.79 1.28
C GLU A 353 -1.01 1.74 0.60
N LEU A 354 -0.39 0.79 -0.09
CA LEU A 354 -1.04 -0.38 -0.70
C LEU A 354 -0.32 -1.64 -0.22
N ALA A 355 -1.02 -2.55 0.43
CA ALA A 355 -0.52 -3.88 0.76
C ALA A 355 -1.31 -4.95 0.02
N ILE A 356 -0.61 -5.87 -0.63
CA ILE A 356 -1.21 -7.06 -1.23
C ILE A 356 -1.45 -8.08 -0.13
N THR A 357 -2.67 -8.62 -0.08
CA THR A 357 -3.13 -9.54 0.98
C THR A 357 -3.44 -10.93 0.47
N ASP A 358 -3.61 -11.08 -0.84
CA ASP A 358 -3.80 -12.35 -1.53
C ASP A 358 -3.51 -12.21 -3.04
N HIS A 359 -3.22 -13.32 -3.72
CA HIS A 359 -3.10 -13.36 -5.18
C HIS A 359 -3.45 -14.72 -5.79
N SER A 360 -3.81 -14.71 -7.08
CA SER A 360 -4.19 -15.90 -7.84
C SER A 360 -3.83 -15.76 -9.31
N ASP A 361 -3.45 -16.88 -9.95
CA ASP A 361 -3.26 -16.96 -11.41
C ASP A 361 -4.60 -17.03 -12.17
N ASN A 362 -5.73 -17.22 -11.46
CA ASN A 362 -7.06 -17.22 -12.06
C ASN A 362 -7.57 -15.79 -12.23
N ILE A 363 -7.64 -15.33 -13.48
CA ILE A 363 -7.99 -13.94 -13.80
C ILE A 363 -9.49 -13.81 -14.06
N THR A 364 -10.12 -12.91 -13.31
CA THR A 364 -11.46 -12.38 -13.53
C THR A 364 -11.33 -10.95 -14.04
N PRO A 365 -11.69 -10.67 -15.30
CA PRO A 365 -11.57 -9.32 -15.86
C PRO A 365 -12.38 -8.30 -15.08
N ILE A 366 -11.81 -7.11 -14.87
CA ILE A 366 -12.53 -5.98 -14.27
C ILE A 366 -13.33 -5.25 -15.37
N PRO A 367 -14.67 -5.14 -15.23
CA PRO A 367 -15.50 -4.39 -16.18
C PRO A 367 -15.03 -2.94 -16.30
N PRO A 368 -14.99 -2.33 -17.50
CA PRO A 368 -14.47 -0.98 -17.68
C PRO A 368 -15.12 0.10 -16.80
N HIS A 369 -16.40 -0.05 -16.45
CA HIS A 369 -17.12 0.90 -15.60
C HIS A 369 -16.74 0.81 -14.12
N ASP A 370 -16.23 -0.34 -13.67
CA ASP A 370 -15.76 -0.59 -12.30
C ASP A 370 -14.29 -0.23 -12.11
N ARG A 371 -13.57 0.08 -13.20
CA ARG A 371 -12.15 0.40 -13.15
C ARG A 371 -11.92 1.75 -12.48
N VAL A 372 -11.04 1.75 -11.48
CA VAL A 372 -10.46 2.96 -10.90
C VAL A 372 -9.76 3.74 -12.00
N LYS A 373 -10.11 5.02 -12.13
CA LYS A 373 -9.51 5.93 -13.11
C LYS A 373 -8.23 6.56 -12.54
N TRP A 374 -7.35 7.00 -13.43
CA TRP A 374 -6.13 7.72 -13.03
C TRP A 374 -6.41 9.03 -12.28
N ASN A 375 -7.58 9.62 -12.51
CA ASN A 375 -8.03 10.85 -11.86
C ASN A 375 -9.04 10.60 -10.72
N GLU A 376 -9.14 9.36 -10.22
CA GLU A 376 -10.06 9.02 -9.16
C GLU A 376 -9.66 9.71 -7.84
N ILE A 377 -10.65 10.25 -7.13
CA ILE A 377 -10.47 10.82 -5.79
C ILE A 377 -11.18 9.87 -4.83
N VAL A 378 -10.41 9.02 -4.15
CA VAL A 378 -10.96 7.90 -3.37
C VAL A 378 -11.91 8.41 -2.28
N SER A 379 -11.57 9.53 -1.62
CA SER A 379 -12.42 10.14 -0.60
C SER A 379 -13.82 10.53 -1.09
N ASP A 380 -14.00 10.77 -2.39
CA ASP A 380 -15.29 11.15 -2.99
C ASP A 380 -16.14 9.91 -3.36
N LYS A 381 -15.55 8.71 -3.37
CA LYS A 381 -16.21 7.44 -3.77
C LYS A 381 -16.60 6.53 -2.62
N VAL A 382 -15.92 6.65 -1.50
CA VAL A 382 -16.11 5.75 -0.37
C VAL A 382 -17.22 6.24 0.54
N THR A 383 -17.92 5.29 1.17
CA THR A 383 -18.95 5.62 2.16
C THR A 383 -18.33 6.11 3.46
N ASN A 384 -19.10 6.83 4.28
CA ASN A 384 -18.64 7.20 5.62
C ASN A 384 -18.32 5.95 6.46
N PHE A 385 -17.37 6.04 7.39
CA PHE A 385 -17.07 4.97 8.34
C PHE A 385 -18.34 4.57 9.12
N LYS A 386 -18.79 3.31 8.94
CA LYS A 386 -19.91 2.70 9.67
C LYS A 386 -19.48 1.39 10.31
N ASN A 387 -20.02 1.13 11.50
CA ASN A 387 -19.93 -0.07 12.33
C ASN A 387 -18.52 -0.60 12.71
N ASP A 388 -18.43 -1.12 13.92
CA ASP A 388 -17.41 -2.09 14.30
C ASP A 388 -17.68 -3.37 13.47
N ASN A 389 -16.66 -3.94 12.82
CA ASN A 389 -16.73 -5.08 11.87
C ASN A 389 -16.87 -4.79 10.37
N PHE A 390 -16.70 -3.54 9.90
CA PHE A 390 -16.78 -3.22 8.46
C PHE A 390 -15.95 -4.13 7.54
N TRP A 391 -14.77 -4.57 7.98
CA TRP A 391 -13.85 -5.38 7.17
C TRP A 391 -14.01 -6.89 7.33
N GLU A 392 -15.05 -7.38 8.02
CA GLU A 392 -15.25 -8.80 8.43
C GLU A 392 -14.39 -9.85 7.72
N SER A 393 -14.55 -10.08 6.43
CA SER A 393 -13.84 -11.15 5.69
C SER A 393 -12.46 -10.76 5.09
N TYR A 394 -12.00 -9.53 5.24
CA TYR A 394 -10.78 -9.02 4.60
C TYR A 394 -9.63 -8.79 5.58
N ASN A 395 -8.42 -9.13 5.13
CA ASN A 395 -7.17 -8.70 5.74
C ASN A 395 -6.95 -7.21 5.43
N VAL A 396 -6.80 -6.38 6.46
CA VAL A 396 -6.61 -4.93 6.36
C VAL A 396 -5.55 -4.46 7.37
N ILE A 397 -4.71 -3.49 6.98
CA ILE A 397 -3.69 -2.97 7.89
C ILE A 397 -4.41 -2.30 9.07
N GLU A 398 -4.07 -2.66 10.30
CA GLU A 398 -4.67 -2.05 11.48
C GLU A 398 -4.36 -0.53 11.53
N PRO A 399 -5.35 0.34 11.85
CA PRO A 399 -5.08 1.76 11.98
C PRO A 399 -4.16 2.02 13.17
N GLU A 400 -3.20 2.95 13.00
CA GLU A 400 -2.39 3.46 14.10
C GLU A 400 -3.30 4.13 15.15
N LYS A 401 -2.87 4.17 16.43
CA LYS A 401 -3.69 4.76 17.50
C LYS A 401 -4.24 6.17 17.18
N PRO A 402 -3.46 7.11 16.59
CA PRO A 402 -3.99 8.42 16.24
C PRO A 402 -5.09 8.34 15.17
N ILE A 403 -4.95 7.45 14.19
CA ILE A 403 -5.94 7.23 13.12
C ILE A 403 -7.21 6.63 13.72
N ASP A 404 -7.07 5.59 14.55
CA ASP A 404 -8.18 4.93 15.23
C ASP A 404 -8.99 5.91 16.10
N GLN A 405 -8.31 6.78 16.86
CA GLN A 405 -8.97 7.82 17.65
C GLN A 405 -9.76 8.82 16.79
N VAL A 406 -9.19 9.23 15.65
CA VAL A 406 -9.88 10.12 14.70
C VAL A 406 -11.12 9.43 14.12
N ILE A 407 -10.99 8.19 13.66
CA ILE A 407 -12.10 7.39 13.14
C ILE A 407 -13.21 7.27 14.20
N LYS A 408 -12.87 6.89 15.43
CA LYS A 408 -13.84 6.74 16.55
C LYS A 408 -14.53 8.05 16.91
N LYS A 409 -13.77 9.15 16.99
CA LYS A 409 -14.31 10.48 17.31
C LYS A 409 -15.37 10.88 16.31
N ILE A 410 -15.11 10.69 15.02
CA ILE A 410 -16.01 11.19 13.99
C ILE A 410 -17.17 10.20 13.74
N ALA A 411 -16.95 8.89 13.84
CA ALA A 411 -18.04 7.92 13.85
C ALA A 411 -19.09 8.26 14.94
N LYS A 412 -18.62 8.72 16.12
CA LYS A 412 -19.50 9.23 17.19
C LYS A 412 -20.22 10.52 16.83
N GLN A 413 -19.60 11.42 16.05
CA GLN A 413 -20.24 12.66 15.57
C GLN A 413 -21.32 12.36 14.54
N LEU A 414 -21.02 11.54 13.53
CA LEU A 414 -21.98 11.13 12.49
C LEU A 414 -23.20 10.44 13.10
N LYS A 415 -22.99 9.53 14.06
CA LYS A 415 -24.10 8.88 14.78
C LYS A 415 -25.00 9.90 15.51
N ARG A 416 -24.43 10.99 16.05
CA ARG A 416 -25.21 12.05 16.71
C ARG A 416 -26.01 12.87 15.70
N GLU A 417 -25.46 13.12 14.53
CA GLU A 417 -26.13 13.84 13.45
C GLU A 417 -27.27 13.00 12.84
N GLU A 418 -27.06 11.70 12.62
CA GLU A 418 -28.10 10.75 12.20
C GLU A 418 -29.27 10.75 13.21
N ILE A 419 -28.99 10.59 14.51
CA ILE A 419 -30.02 10.64 15.57
C ILE A 419 -30.75 11.99 15.60
N ARG A 420 -30.05 13.09 15.34
CA ARG A 420 -30.66 14.42 15.30
C ARG A 420 -31.58 14.57 14.10
N ALA A 421 -31.15 14.11 12.92
CA ALA A 421 -31.95 14.13 11.71
C ALA A 421 -33.22 13.28 11.87
N GLU A 422 -33.12 12.08 12.43
CA GLU A 422 -34.27 11.22 12.75
C GLU A 422 -35.30 11.94 13.63
N LYS A 423 -34.84 12.58 14.72
CA LYS A 423 -35.71 13.36 15.63
C LYS A 423 -36.34 14.61 14.99
N GLU A 424 -35.68 15.21 14.01
CA GLU A 424 -36.23 16.35 13.26
C GLU A 424 -37.26 15.89 12.21
N THR A 425 -37.15 14.64 11.75
CA THR A 425 -38.09 14.03 10.80
C THR A 425 -39.35 13.51 11.49
N GLU A 426 -39.23 13.00 12.72
CA GLU A 426 -40.39 12.59 13.56
C GLU A 426 -41.23 13.77 14.09
N LYS A 427 -40.69 15.00 14.03
CA LYS A 427 -41.39 16.23 14.47
C LYS A 427 -42.15 16.95 13.34
N LYS A 428 -42.05 16.47 12.10
CA LYS A 428 -42.80 16.95 10.94
C LYS A 428 -43.84 15.92 10.56
#